data_AF-A0A929TMS2-F1
#
_entry.id   AF-A0A929TMS2-F1
#
_cell.length_a   1.000
_cell.length_b   1.000
_cell.length_c   1.000
_cell.angle_alpha   90.00
_cell.angle_beta   90.00
_cell.angle_gamma   90.00
#
_symmetry.space_group_name_H-M   'P 1'
#
loop_
_entity.id
_entity.type
_entity.pdbx_description
1 polymer ?
#
loop_
_entity_poly.entity_id
_entity_poly.type
_entity_poly.pdbx_seq_one_letter_code
_entity_poly.pdbx_strand_id
1 'polypeptide(L)'
;MGLQDKRRFAFFHKKSHVFFAVSILSTVLFFVACSLWKTGSIGILDYLVLGNKDEWEFADFYRHIGYGSDLSRVYETSPDACFPPLSYLFFHFLYLLNPVQAEAVDWRAFRDAPYGRLSYLFCMMLLVLLFSYAAHRVAGMTEKTGLLLSILLLSSAPFFTAIERGNPVFLTMILLLYALWWKESDNRYLREAALVLIAIAAGFKILPALYGLLYVREKRWKEAGRLLLYGILLFFVPFLLTGGREGFFSYIRLLLDSHYHADFMREWSSVRGFVYRMLSQRLPLGEGQIDRCGMVMENFFLLCSIAGVFVSKKKWMQVLWITMPVVYYMPTSQVYNAVYLCLPLLFFLGQKERERGEVVYLILFGLLFALPAWGSAGNLIHWISGLGYLLFLYAVLGEAVRWIKERRRQDER
;
A
#
# COMPACT_ATOMS: atom_id res chain seq x y z
N MET A 1 1.04 33.26 -9.53
CA MET A 1 2.23 32.54 -10.04
C MET A 1 3.24 33.58 -10.51
N GLY A 2 4.22 33.89 -9.67
CA GLY A 2 5.20 34.96 -9.92
C GLY A 2 6.53 34.40 -10.44
N LEU A 3 7.23 35.20 -11.25
CA LEU A 3 8.48 34.91 -11.97
C LEU A 3 9.70 34.47 -11.12
N GLN A 4 9.54 34.23 -9.81
CA GLN A 4 10.59 33.66 -8.95
C GLN A 4 10.66 32.13 -8.96
N ASP A 5 9.68 31.42 -9.54
CA ASP A 5 9.68 29.95 -9.60
C ASP A 5 10.71 29.35 -10.59
N LYS A 6 11.25 30.15 -11.52
CA LYS A 6 12.12 29.65 -12.60
C LYS A 6 13.58 29.37 -12.19
N ARG A 7 13.98 29.69 -10.94
CA ARG A 7 15.35 29.42 -10.43
C ARG A 7 15.43 28.32 -9.35
N ARG A 8 14.38 27.50 -9.17
CA ARG A 8 14.37 26.39 -8.19
C ARG A 8 14.70 25.00 -8.74
N PHE A 9 14.92 24.85 -10.05
CA PHE A 9 15.04 23.54 -10.70
C PHE A 9 16.44 23.27 -11.26
N ALA A 10 17.42 23.15 -10.38
CA ALA A 10 18.66 22.44 -10.67
C ALA A 10 19.32 22.00 -9.37
N PHE A 11 19.05 20.78 -8.90
CA PHE A 11 20.09 19.92 -8.35
C PHE A 11 19.54 18.50 -8.12
N PHE A 12 20.29 17.50 -8.56
CA PHE A 12 20.26 16.16 -7.98
C PHE A 12 20.41 16.32 -6.46
N HIS A 13 19.40 15.97 -5.66
CA HIS A 13 19.59 15.93 -4.21
C HIS A 13 20.72 14.94 -3.91
N LYS A 14 21.83 15.43 -3.33
CA LYS A 14 23.03 14.63 -3.06
C LYS A 14 22.58 13.30 -2.43
N LYS A 15 22.90 12.19 -3.11
CA LYS A 15 22.61 10.77 -2.79
C LYS A 15 21.32 10.13 -3.34
N SER A 16 20.33 10.84 -3.88
CA SER A 16 19.17 10.16 -4.48
C SER A 16 19.54 9.25 -5.65
N HIS A 17 20.67 9.50 -6.32
CA HIS A 17 21.26 8.62 -7.32
C HIS A 17 21.48 7.18 -6.84
N VAL A 18 21.68 6.94 -5.53
CA VAL A 18 21.83 5.58 -5.00
C VAL A 18 20.54 4.78 -5.21
N PHE A 19 19.39 5.38 -4.93
CA PHE A 19 18.09 4.73 -5.17
C PHE A 19 17.93 4.38 -6.65
N PHE A 20 18.20 5.34 -7.55
CA PHE A 20 18.10 5.11 -8.99
C PHE A 20 19.09 4.04 -9.47
N ALA A 21 20.35 4.10 -9.02
CA ALA A 21 21.37 3.13 -9.40
C ALA A 21 21.00 1.72 -8.96
N VAL A 22 20.55 1.54 -7.71
CA VAL A 22 20.09 0.24 -7.20
C VAL A 22 18.88 -0.25 -8.01
N SER A 23 17.87 0.60 -8.21
CA SER A 23 16.64 0.21 -8.93
C SER A 23 16.93 -0.17 -10.39
N ILE A 24 17.75 0.62 -11.10
CA ILE A 24 18.16 0.34 -12.49
C ILE A 24 18.99 -0.93 -12.55
N LEU A 25 19.99 -1.09 -11.67
CA LEU A 25 20.85 -2.27 -11.65
C LEU A 25 20.03 -3.53 -11.40
N SER A 26 19.12 -3.52 -10.42
CA SER A 26 18.25 -4.66 -10.15
C SER A 26 17.32 -4.98 -11.34
N THR A 27 16.78 -3.95 -12.00
CA THR A 27 15.96 -4.13 -13.21
C THR A 27 16.77 -4.75 -14.35
N VAL A 28 17.98 -4.27 -14.61
CA VAL A 28 18.88 -4.82 -15.62
C VAL A 28 19.25 -6.26 -15.28
N LEU A 29 19.63 -6.54 -14.03
CA LEU A 29 19.95 -7.89 -13.56
C LEU A 29 18.76 -8.84 -13.72
N PHE A 30 17.54 -8.36 -13.46
CA PHE A 30 16.32 -9.13 -13.71
C PHE A 30 16.20 -9.51 -15.18
N PHE A 31 16.27 -8.55 -16.12
CA PHE A 31 16.15 -8.86 -17.55
C PHE A 31 17.30 -9.74 -18.07
N VAL A 32 18.53 -9.54 -17.56
CA VAL A 32 19.66 -10.42 -17.87
C VAL A 32 19.37 -11.83 -17.38
N ALA A 33 18.95 -12.00 -16.12
CA ALA A 33 18.55 -13.31 -15.60
C ALA A 33 17.43 -13.93 -16.47
N CYS A 34 16.43 -13.14 -16.88
CA CYS A 34 15.36 -13.61 -17.76
C CYS A 34 15.87 -14.12 -19.10
N SER A 35 16.85 -13.42 -19.69
CA SER A 35 17.43 -13.79 -20.98
C SER A 35 18.29 -15.06 -20.91
N LEU A 36 18.93 -15.31 -19.75
CA LEU A 36 19.82 -16.44 -19.51
C LEU A 36 19.06 -17.71 -19.08
N TRP A 37 17.92 -17.56 -18.41
CA TRP A 37 17.12 -18.67 -17.85
C TRP A 37 16.10 -19.28 -18.83
N LYS A 38 16.38 -19.25 -20.15
CA LYS A 38 15.56 -19.92 -21.17
C LYS A 38 15.80 -21.44 -21.18
N THR A 39 15.50 -22.14 -20.09
CA THR A 39 15.56 -23.61 -20.05
C THR A 39 14.59 -24.17 -19.00
N GLY A 40 13.39 -24.57 -19.45
CA GLY A 40 12.42 -25.33 -18.64
C GLY A 40 11.02 -24.72 -18.66
N SER A 41 10.01 -25.55 -18.44
CA SER A 41 8.56 -25.29 -18.56
C SER A 41 7.97 -24.20 -17.65
N ILE A 42 8.80 -23.47 -16.89
CA ILE A 42 8.38 -22.34 -16.05
C ILE A 42 9.22 -21.14 -16.45
N GLY A 43 8.59 -20.18 -17.13
CA GLY A 43 9.21 -18.93 -17.51
C GLY A 43 9.46 -18.06 -16.29
N ILE A 44 10.56 -17.31 -16.29
CA ILE A 44 10.83 -16.27 -15.28
C ILE A 44 9.73 -15.19 -15.19
N LEU A 45 8.81 -15.12 -16.14
CA LEU A 45 7.65 -14.23 -16.07
C LEU A 45 6.49 -14.84 -15.27
N ASP A 46 6.43 -16.16 -15.15
CA ASP A 46 5.34 -16.86 -14.45
C ASP A 46 5.33 -16.48 -12.96
N TYR A 47 6.52 -16.22 -12.37
CA TYR A 47 6.60 -15.76 -10.99
C TYR A 47 6.07 -14.33 -10.79
N LEU A 48 6.13 -13.47 -11.82
CA LEU A 48 5.54 -12.12 -11.75
C LEU A 48 4.02 -12.17 -11.74
N VAL A 49 3.41 -13.24 -12.28
CA VAL A 49 1.99 -13.54 -12.17
C VAL A 49 1.70 -14.22 -10.82
N LEU A 50 1.93 -13.45 -9.75
CA LEU A 50 1.64 -13.76 -8.35
C LEU A 50 1.84 -15.24 -7.96
N GLY A 51 3.01 -15.76 -8.34
CA GLY A 51 3.45 -17.11 -8.02
C GLY A 51 2.78 -18.21 -8.83
N ASN A 52 2.68 -18.05 -10.16
CA ASN A 52 2.09 -19.01 -11.09
C ASN A 52 0.59 -19.26 -10.83
N LYS A 53 -0.15 -18.18 -10.53
CA LYS A 53 -1.62 -18.21 -10.34
C LYS A 53 -2.31 -17.41 -11.45
N ASP A 54 -2.04 -17.79 -12.68
CA ASP A 54 -2.58 -17.21 -13.92
C ASP A 54 -4.11 -17.29 -14.00
N GLU A 55 -4.71 -18.33 -13.43
CA GLU A 55 -6.16 -18.47 -13.31
C GLU A 55 -6.85 -17.35 -12.50
N TRP A 56 -6.06 -16.55 -11.76
CA TRP A 56 -6.50 -15.44 -10.90
C TRP A 56 -6.06 -14.05 -11.40
N GLU A 57 -5.65 -13.94 -12.67
CA GLU A 57 -5.29 -12.67 -13.29
C GLU A 57 -6.44 -11.66 -13.21
N PHE A 58 -6.13 -10.43 -12.76
CA PHE A 58 -7.07 -9.32 -12.54
C PHE A 58 -8.27 -9.64 -11.64
N ALA A 59 -8.19 -10.72 -10.84
CA ALA A 59 -9.33 -11.24 -10.09
C ALA A 59 -9.94 -10.20 -9.15
N ASP A 60 -9.13 -9.37 -8.47
CA ASP A 60 -9.64 -8.40 -7.50
C ASP A 60 -10.45 -7.28 -8.18
N PHE A 61 -10.17 -6.97 -9.45
CA PHE A 61 -10.98 -6.00 -10.20
C PHE A 61 -12.32 -6.61 -10.60
N TYR A 62 -12.30 -7.74 -11.31
CA TYR A 62 -13.50 -8.30 -11.92
C TYR A 62 -14.41 -9.02 -10.92
N ARG A 63 -13.86 -9.73 -9.92
CA ARG A 63 -14.65 -10.39 -8.87
C ARG A 63 -15.45 -9.38 -8.06
N HIS A 64 -14.82 -8.27 -7.68
CA HIS A 64 -15.50 -7.27 -6.86
C HIS A 64 -16.53 -6.45 -7.65
N ILE A 65 -16.38 -6.31 -8.97
CA ILE A 65 -17.47 -5.86 -9.85
C ILE A 65 -18.63 -6.86 -9.82
N GLY A 66 -18.33 -8.16 -9.92
CA GLY A 66 -19.33 -9.22 -9.76
C GLY A 66 -20.06 -9.15 -8.42
N TYR A 67 -19.34 -9.00 -7.30
CA TYR A 67 -19.95 -8.83 -5.97
C TYR A 67 -20.78 -7.55 -5.86
N GLY A 68 -20.31 -6.47 -6.49
CA GLY A 68 -21.02 -5.19 -6.56
C GLY A 68 -22.26 -5.21 -7.46
N SER A 69 -22.54 -6.28 -8.21
CA SER A 69 -23.74 -6.36 -9.07
C SER A 69 -25.04 -6.34 -8.26
N ASP A 70 -25.05 -6.96 -7.07
CA ASP A 70 -26.14 -6.90 -6.09
C ASP A 70 -25.63 -6.26 -4.78
N LEU A 71 -25.80 -4.94 -4.68
CA LEU A 71 -25.41 -4.20 -3.49
C LEU A 71 -26.15 -4.68 -2.23
N SER A 72 -27.41 -5.09 -2.36
CA SER A 72 -28.26 -5.42 -1.19
C SER A 72 -27.75 -6.62 -0.41
N ARG A 73 -27.04 -7.53 -1.08
CA ARG A 73 -26.51 -8.78 -0.53
C ARG A 73 -25.00 -8.92 -0.68
N VAL A 74 -24.28 -7.84 -0.94
CA VAL A 74 -22.85 -7.90 -1.30
C VAL A 74 -22.00 -8.72 -0.33
N TYR A 75 -22.23 -8.58 0.97
CA TYR A 75 -21.50 -9.30 2.04
C TYR A 75 -21.96 -10.74 2.27
N GLU A 76 -23.00 -11.18 1.58
CA GLU A 76 -23.49 -12.56 1.58
C GLU A 76 -23.04 -13.33 0.33
N THR A 77 -22.57 -12.62 -0.71
CA THR A 77 -22.19 -13.23 -1.98
C THR A 77 -20.93 -14.10 -1.88
N SER A 78 -19.96 -13.72 -1.04
CA SER A 78 -18.69 -14.43 -0.93
C SER A 78 -17.93 -14.08 0.36
N PRO A 79 -17.17 -15.03 0.94
CA PRO A 79 -16.21 -14.72 2.01
C PRO A 79 -15.09 -13.76 1.56
N ASP A 80 -14.89 -13.59 0.25
CA ASP A 80 -13.89 -12.67 -0.31
C ASP A 80 -14.44 -11.25 -0.51
N ALA A 81 -15.71 -10.99 -0.18
CA ALA A 81 -16.35 -9.67 -0.26
C ALA A 81 -15.89 -8.70 0.85
N CYS A 82 -14.57 -8.55 1.01
CA CYS A 82 -13.91 -8.00 2.20
C CYS A 82 -13.72 -6.48 2.24
N PHE A 83 -14.20 -5.72 1.25
CA PHE A 83 -13.99 -4.27 1.23
C PHE A 83 -15.08 -3.48 1.98
N PRO A 84 -14.78 -2.27 2.48
CA PRO A 84 -15.80 -1.42 3.05
C PRO A 84 -16.81 -0.98 1.97
N PRO A 85 -18.01 -0.53 2.37
CA PRO A 85 -19.16 -0.42 1.46
C PRO A 85 -18.99 0.65 0.38
N LEU A 86 -18.22 1.72 0.65
CA LEU A 86 -17.92 2.73 -0.37
C LEU A 86 -17.18 2.12 -1.58
N SER A 87 -16.31 1.14 -1.34
CA SER A 87 -15.64 0.41 -2.42
C SER A 87 -16.64 -0.33 -3.31
N TYR A 88 -17.69 -0.89 -2.74
CA TYR A 88 -18.72 -1.61 -3.50
C TYR A 88 -19.63 -0.68 -4.29
N LEU A 89 -19.87 0.55 -3.83
CA LEU A 89 -20.53 1.55 -4.66
C LEU A 89 -19.69 1.90 -5.90
N PHE A 90 -18.37 1.97 -5.75
CA PHE A 90 -17.48 2.16 -6.90
C PHE A 90 -17.50 0.96 -7.86
N PHE A 91 -17.43 -0.27 -7.34
CA PHE A 91 -17.52 -1.46 -8.19
C PHE A 91 -18.87 -1.62 -8.86
N HIS A 92 -19.97 -1.25 -8.20
CA HIS A 92 -21.30 -1.20 -8.79
C HIS A 92 -21.38 -0.15 -9.90
N PHE A 93 -20.78 1.02 -9.71
CA PHE A 93 -20.67 2.01 -10.79
C PHE A 93 -19.95 1.42 -12.01
N LEU A 94 -18.84 0.70 -11.82
CA LEU A 94 -18.16 0.01 -12.91
C LEU A 94 -19.03 -1.07 -13.55
N TYR A 95 -19.80 -1.84 -12.76
CA TYR A 95 -20.78 -2.80 -13.28
C TYR A 95 -21.80 -2.11 -14.20
N LEU A 96 -22.36 -0.97 -13.80
CA LEU A 96 -23.35 -0.23 -14.59
C LEU A 96 -22.81 0.35 -15.90
N LEU A 97 -21.51 0.66 -15.97
CA LEU A 97 -20.87 1.15 -17.20
C LEU A 97 -20.69 0.06 -18.27
N ASN A 98 -20.81 -1.21 -17.89
CA ASN A 98 -20.51 -2.30 -18.78
C ASN A 98 -21.78 -2.87 -19.43
N PRO A 99 -21.78 -3.06 -20.76
CA PRO A 99 -22.94 -3.57 -21.49
C PRO A 99 -23.18 -5.08 -21.23
N VAL A 100 -22.16 -5.79 -20.76
CA VAL A 100 -22.27 -7.18 -20.28
C VAL A 100 -22.44 -7.11 -18.77
N GLN A 101 -23.65 -7.37 -18.30
CA GLN A 101 -23.95 -7.47 -16.88
C GLN A 101 -23.54 -8.84 -16.38
N ALA A 102 -22.41 -8.88 -15.67
CA ALA A 102 -21.92 -10.10 -15.04
C ALA A 102 -22.77 -10.44 -13.81
N GLU A 103 -23.24 -11.67 -13.70
CA GLU A 103 -23.66 -12.19 -12.39
C GLU A 103 -22.42 -12.46 -11.53
N ALA A 104 -22.55 -12.37 -10.20
CA ALA A 104 -21.44 -12.51 -9.26
C ALA A 104 -20.60 -13.80 -9.42
N VAL A 105 -21.16 -14.84 -10.04
CA VAL A 105 -20.56 -16.17 -10.18
C VAL A 105 -19.64 -16.28 -11.41
N ASP A 106 -19.85 -15.50 -12.47
CA ASP A 106 -19.08 -15.60 -13.73
C ASP A 106 -18.31 -14.31 -14.09
N TRP A 107 -17.50 -13.85 -13.13
CA TRP A 107 -16.60 -12.69 -13.34
C TRP A 107 -15.56 -12.91 -14.45
N ARG A 108 -15.28 -14.16 -14.85
CA ARG A 108 -14.33 -14.49 -15.93
C ARG A 108 -14.90 -14.16 -17.30
N ALA A 109 -16.18 -14.46 -17.55
CA ALA A 109 -16.85 -13.99 -18.76
C ALA A 109 -16.77 -12.46 -18.89
N PHE A 110 -16.86 -11.75 -17.77
CA PHE A 110 -16.71 -10.30 -17.75
C PHE A 110 -15.28 -9.83 -18.03
N ARG A 111 -14.25 -10.47 -17.45
CA ARG A 111 -12.84 -10.23 -17.78
C ARG A 111 -12.55 -10.47 -19.25
N ASP A 112 -13.16 -11.49 -19.84
CA ASP A 112 -12.86 -11.92 -21.21
C ASP A 112 -13.68 -11.15 -22.27
N ALA A 113 -14.73 -10.45 -21.84
CA ALA A 113 -15.46 -9.51 -22.68
C ALA A 113 -14.61 -8.28 -23.04
N PRO A 114 -14.66 -7.79 -24.30
CA PRO A 114 -13.91 -6.61 -24.72
C PRO A 114 -14.15 -5.36 -23.85
N TYR A 115 -15.40 -5.16 -23.41
CA TYR A 115 -15.79 -4.02 -22.58
C TYR A 115 -15.19 -4.08 -21.18
N GLY A 116 -15.15 -5.27 -20.57
CA GLY A 116 -14.53 -5.48 -19.27
C GLY A 116 -13.04 -5.12 -19.31
N ARG A 117 -12.31 -5.63 -20.32
CA ARG A 117 -10.88 -5.29 -20.53
C ARG A 117 -10.65 -3.80 -20.75
N LEU A 118 -11.52 -3.16 -21.54
CA LEU A 118 -11.43 -1.73 -21.81
C LEU A 118 -11.68 -0.89 -20.55
N SER A 119 -12.65 -1.29 -19.71
CA SER A 119 -12.94 -0.60 -18.45
C SER A 119 -11.75 -0.65 -17.49
N TYR A 120 -11.11 -1.82 -17.38
CA TYR A 120 -9.89 -2.01 -16.61
C TYR A 120 -8.73 -1.15 -17.15
N LEU A 121 -8.50 -1.18 -18.47
CA LEU A 121 -7.44 -0.41 -19.11
C LEU A 121 -7.61 1.10 -18.88
N PHE A 122 -8.83 1.64 -19.06
CA PHE A 122 -9.10 3.05 -18.81
C PHE A 122 -8.86 3.42 -17.34
N CYS A 123 -9.33 2.60 -16.40
CA CYS A 123 -9.09 2.82 -14.98
C CYS A 123 -7.57 2.87 -14.70
N MET A 124 -6.81 1.87 -15.16
CA MET A 124 -5.38 1.79 -14.92
C MET A 124 -4.59 2.92 -15.58
N MET A 125 -4.94 3.31 -16.81
CA MET A 125 -4.32 4.45 -17.49
C MET A 125 -4.52 5.74 -16.68
N LEU A 126 -5.74 5.99 -16.20
CA LEU A 126 -6.03 7.14 -15.37
C LEU A 126 -5.21 7.12 -14.06
N LEU A 127 -5.16 5.97 -13.38
CA LEU A 127 -4.38 5.82 -12.14
C LEU A 127 -2.87 6.05 -12.38
N VAL A 128 -2.31 5.49 -13.45
CA VAL A 128 -0.90 5.70 -13.84
C VAL A 128 -0.60 7.18 -14.11
N LEU A 129 -1.50 7.88 -14.82
CA LEU A 129 -1.35 9.30 -15.10
C LEU A 129 -1.41 10.14 -13.82
N LEU A 130 -2.40 9.90 -12.96
CA LEU A 130 -2.55 10.59 -11.68
C LEU A 130 -1.35 10.35 -10.76
N PHE A 131 -0.87 9.11 -10.69
CA PHE A 131 0.32 8.75 -9.94
C PHE A 131 1.55 9.48 -10.46
N SER A 132 1.84 9.39 -11.76
CA SER A 132 3.04 9.99 -12.37
C SER A 132 3.05 11.51 -12.21
N TYR A 133 1.87 12.14 -12.31
CA TYR A 133 1.69 13.58 -12.07
C TYR A 133 2.05 13.98 -10.63
N ALA A 134 1.58 13.24 -9.61
CA ALA A 134 1.84 13.59 -8.22
C ALA A 134 3.23 13.17 -7.75
N ALA A 135 3.71 11.98 -8.16
CA ALA A 135 4.92 11.36 -7.64
C ALA A 135 6.15 12.25 -7.79
N HIS A 136 6.39 12.80 -8.98
CA HIS A 136 7.56 13.66 -9.20
C HIS A 136 7.50 14.98 -8.43
N ARG A 137 6.30 15.54 -8.21
CA ARG A 137 6.10 16.78 -7.46
C ARG A 137 6.37 16.56 -5.97
N VAL A 138 5.85 15.47 -5.41
CA VAL A 138 6.09 15.09 -4.01
C VAL A 138 7.57 14.74 -3.80
N ALA A 139 8.19 14.06 -4.76
CA ALA A 139 9.62 13.77 -4.72
C ALA A 139 10.53 14.99 -5.00
N GLY A 140 9.96 16.15 -5.33
CA GLY A 140 10.72 17.38 -5.62
C GLY A 140 11.62 17.27 -6.85
N MET A 141 11.23 16.48 -7.85
CA MET A 141 12.04 16.17 -9.04
C MET A 141 11.58 16.95 -10.27
N THR A 142 12.49 17.08 -11.24
CA THR A 142 12.14 17.57 -12.59
C THR A 142 11.21 16.59 -13.30
N GLU A 143 10.48 17.04 -14.32
CA GLU A 143 9.59 16.17 -15.10
C GLU A 143 10.32 14.96 -15.70
N LYS A 144 11.54 15.14 -16.23
CA LYS A 144 12.33 14.05 -16.83
C LYS A 144 12.74 13.00 -15.78
N THR A 145 13.28 13.45 -14.64
CA THR A 145 13.67 12.53 -13.55
C THR A 145 12.43 11.90 -12.90
N GLY A 146 11.35 12.66 -12.82
CA GLY A 146 10.04 12.21 -12.36
C GLY A 146 9.43 11.12 -13.22
N LEU A 147 9.56 11.23 -14.54
CA LEU A 147 9.17 10.20 -15.48
C LEU A 147 9.98 8.93 -15.27
N LEU A 148 11.32 9.05 -15.14
CA LEU A 148 12.18 7.91 -14.82
C LEU A 148 11.79 7.25 -13.49
N LEU A 149 11.53 8.05 -12.45
CA LEU A 149 11.05 7.54 -11.16
C LEU A 149 9.73 6.78 -11.32
N SER A 150 8.78 7.34 -12.06
CA SER A 150 7.47 6.73 -12.28
C SER A 150 7.61 5.40 -13.04
N ILE A 151 8.44 5.34 -14.08
CA ILE A 151 8.74 4.11 -14.81
C ILE A 151 9.33 3.05 -13.88
N LEU A 152 10.36 3.39 -13.10
CA LEU A 152 11.00 2.43 -12.18
C LEU A 152 10.02 1.92 -11.11
N LEU A 153 9.19 2.80 -10.55
CA LEU A 153 8.20 2.41 -9.54
C LEU A 153 7.08 1.55 -10.14
N LEU A 154 6.50 1.96 -11.27
CA LEU A 154 5.43 1.21 -11.94
C LEU A 154 5.91 -0.15 -12.47
N SER A 155 7.21 -0.27 -12.79
CA SER A 155 7.86 -1.53 -13.16
C SER A 155 8.48 -2.27 -11.98
N SER A 156 8.12 -1.95 -10.75
CA SER A 156 8.63 -2.65 -9.56
C SER A 156 7.69 -3.78 -9.12
N ALA A 157 8.21 -4.75 -8.37
CA ALA A 157 7.42 -5.88 -7.89
C ALA A 157 6.14 -5.49 -7.11
N PRO A 158 6.15 -4.52 -6.16
CA PRO A 158 4.93 -4.07 -5.49
C PRO A 158 3.86 -3.53 -6.45
N PHE A 159 4.25 -2.70 -7.43
CA PHE A 159 3.30 -2.12 -8.37
C PHE A 159 2.80 -3.13 -9.39
N PHE A 160 3.67 -4.01 -9.89
CA PHE A 160 3.26 -5.09 -10.79
C PHE A 160 2.20 -5.97 -10.15
N THR A 161 2.38 -6.41 -8.91
CA THR A 161 1.38 -7.25 -8.22
C THR A 161 0.06 -6.51 -7.97
N ALA A 162 0.10 -5.20 -7.68
CA ALA A 162 -1.11 -4.40 -7.52
C ALA A 162 -1.88 -4.20 -8.84
N ILE A 163 -1.15 -3.95 -9.93
CA ILE A 163 -1.71 -3.79 -11.28
C ILE A 163 -2.24 -5.14 -11.76
N GLU A 164 -1.43 -6.20 -11.76
CA GLU A 164 -1.85 -7.54 -12.23
C GLU A 164 -3.07 -8.08 -11.47
N ARG A 165 -3.24 -7.81 -10.18
CA ARG A 165 -4.47 -8.17 -9.46
C ARG A 165 -5.65 -7.26 -9.75
N GLY A 166 -5.38 -6.03 -10.17
CA GLY A 166 -6.39 -4.99 -10.32
C GLY A 166 -7.00 -4.53 -8.99
N ASN A 167 -6.23 -4.64 -7.91
CA ASN A 167 -6.72 -4.34 -6.56
C ASN A 167 -6.89 -2.82 -6.34
N PRO A 168 -7.94 -2.37 -5.62
CA PRO A 168 -8.15 -0.95 -5.35
C PRO A 168 -7.03 -0.29 -4.52
N VAL A 169 -6.07 -1.03 -3.95
CA VAL A 169 -4.89 -0.45 -3.27
C VAL A 169 -4.21 0.65 -4.08
N PHE A 170 -4.14 0.51 -5.40
CA PHE A 170 -3.43 1.49 -6.21
C PHE A 170 -4.16 2.83 -6.22
N LEU A 171 -5.49 2.80 -6.40
CA LEU A 171 -6.36 3.97 -6.23
C LEU A 171 -6.24 4.54 -4.82
N THR A 172 -6.35 3.70 -3.79
CA THR A 172 -6.26 4.13 -2.38
C THR A 172 -4.93 4.80 -2.06
N MET A 173 -3.82 4.27 -2.58
CA MET A 173 -2.49 4.86 -2.43
C MET A 173 -2.41 6.22 -3.12
N ILE A 174 -2.96 6.36 -4.34
CA ILE A 174 -3.00 7.64 -5.06
C ILE A 174 -3.83 8.67 -4.27
N LEU A 175 -5.01 8.30 -3.76
CA LEU A 175 -5.83 9.19 -2.91
C LEU A 175 -5.01 9.70 -1.71
N LEU A 176 -4.28 8.80 -1.04
CA LEU A 176 -3.39 9.16 0.07
C LEU A 176 -2.21 10.02 -0.38
N LEU A 177 -1.62 9.78 -1.56
CA LEU A 177 -0.53 10.59 -2.11
C LEU A 177 -0.97 12.05 -2.31
N TYR A 178 -2.13 12.25 -2.95
CA TYR A 178 -2.70 13.58 -3.13
C TYR A 178 -3.11 14.20 -1.79
N ALA A 179 -3.70 13.43 -0.87
CA ALA A 179 -4.05 13.93 0.44
C ALA A 179 -2.83 14.43 1.22
N LEU A 180 -1.77 13.64 1.28
CA LEU A 180 -0.53 14.00 1.97
C LEU A 180 0.15 15.21 1.32
N TRP A 181 0.09 15.31 -0.01
CA TRP A 181 0.63 16.45 -0.74
C TRP A 181 -0.16 17.74 -0.48
N TRP A 182 -1.49 17.68 -0.53
CA TRP A 182 -2.38 18.83 -0.37
C TRP A 182 -2.62 19.25 1.08
N LYS A 183 -2.42 18.35 2.04
CA LYS A 183 -2.50 18.63 3.48
C LYS A 183 -1.61 19.81 3.91
N GLU A 184 -0.50 20.02 3.22
CA GLU A 184 0.48 21.09 3.47
C GLU A 184 0.29 22.32 2.57
N SER A 185 -0.79 22.38 1.77
CA SER A 185 -1.04 23.50 0.85
C SER A 185 -1.48 24.77 1.58
N ASP A 186 -1.08 25.93 1.08
CA ASP A 186 -1.61 27.23 1.53
C ASP A 186 -3.08 27.42 1.16
N ASN A 187 -3.56 26.72 0.12
CA ASN A 187 -4.96 26.78 -0.30
C ASN A 187 -5.86 25.95 0.64
N ARG A 188 -6.77 26.64 1.33
CA ARG A 188 -7.74 26.00 2.26
C ARG A 188 -8.59 24.91 1.59
N TYR A 189 -8.95 25.06 0.32
CA TYR A 189 -9.76 24.08 -0.40
C TYR A 189 -8.98 22.81 -0.69
N LEU A 190 -7.68 22.92 -0.98
CA LEU A 190 -6.81 21.76 -1.15
C LEU A 190 -6.58 21.04 0.19
N ARG A 191 -6.40 21.79 1.29
CA ARG A 191 -6.33 21.18 2.63
C ARG A 191 -7.62 20.46 3.00
N GLU A 192 -8.79 21.01 2.65
CA GLU A 192 -10.06 20.35 2.90
C GLU A 192 -10.22 19.09 2.04
N ALA A 193 -9.88 19.19 0.75
CA ALA A 193 -9.87 18.05 -0.16
C ALA A 193 -8.96 16.92 0.36
N ALA A 194 -7.83 17.24 1.00
CA ALA A 194 -6.98 16.24 1.64
C ALA A 194 -7.71 15.45 2.73
N LEU A 195 -8.55 16.09 3.54
CA LEU A 195 -9.37 15.38 4.55
C LEU A 195 -10.37 14.43 3.87
N VAL A 196 -11.06 14.92 2.84
CA VAL A 196 -12.03 14.12 2.08
C VAL A 196 -11.35 12.93 1.41
N LEU A 197 -10.17 13.12 0.80
CA LEU A 197 -9.43 12.05 0.15
C LEU A 197 -8.96 10.96 1.13
N ILE A 198 -8.57 11.30 2.36
CA ILE A 198 -8.25 10.29 3.39
C ILE A 198 -9.51 9.52 3.79
N ALA A 199 -10.64 10.21 3.94
CA ALA A 199 -11.91 9.57 4.28
C ALA A 199 -12.41 8.64 3.15
N ILE A 200 -12.27 9.04 1.87
CA ILE A 200 -12.54 8.16 0.72
C ILE A 200 -11.57 6.97 0.73
N ALA A 201 -10.27 7.20 0.93
CA ALA A 201 -9.30 6.12 1.00
C ALA A 201 -9.65 5.10 2.10
N ALA A 202 -10.08 5.58 3.27
CA ALA A 202 -10.57 4.76 4.37
C ALA A 202 -11.85 3.97 4.02
N GLY A 203 -12.75 4.56 3.24
CA GLY A 203 -13.94 3.90 2.71
C GLY A 203 -13.63 2.85 1.62
N PHE A 204 -12.49 2.95 0.94
CA PHE A 204 -12.02 1.90 0.02
C PHE A 204 -11.25 0.79 0.74
N LYS A 205 -10.42 1.13 1.73
CA LYS A 205 -9.76 0.20 2.64
C LYS A 205 -9.66 0.81 4.02
N ILE A 206 -10.00 0.07 5.08
CA ILE A 206 -10.17 0.64 6.43
C ILE A 206 -8.88 1.22 7.04
N LEU A 207 -7.72 0.59 6.80
CA LEU A 207 -6.44 0.97 7.43
C LEU A 207 -5.91 2.36 7.05
N PRO A 208 -6.13 2.89 5.82
CA PRO A 208 -5.92 4.31 5.50
C PRO A 208 -6.48 5.32 6.52
N ALA A 209 -7.48 4.97 7.35
CA ALA A 209 -7.94 5.82 8.45
C ALA A 209 -6.81 6.22 9.43
N LEU A 210 -5.76 5.40 9.56
CA LEU A 210 -4.59 5.68 10.40
C LEU A 210 -3.84 6.97 10.00
N TYR A 211 -3.97 7.42 8.75
CA TYR A 211 -3.40 8.71 8.32
C TYR A 211 -4.02 9.92 9.04
N GLY A 212 -5.19 9.76 9.67
CA GLY A 212 -5.75 10.76 10.58
C GLY A 212 -4.85 11.07 11.79
N LEU A 213 -3.99 10.13 12.20
CA LEU A 213 -3.03 10.34 13.30
C LEU A 213 -2.02 11.46 13.01
N LEU A 214 -1.74 11.78 11.74
CA LEU A 214 -0.89 12.93 11.40
C LEU A 214 -1.50 14.25 11.87
N TYR A 215 -2.81 14.43 11.73
CA TYR A 215 -3.51 15.63 12.16
C TYR A 215 -3.55 15.74 13.69
N VAL A 216 -3.73 14.61 14.37
CA VAL A 216 -3.66 14.52 15.84
C VAL A 216 -2.27 14.90 16.34
N ARG A 217 -1.22 14.28 15.79
CA ARG A 217 0.18 14.57 16.11
C ARG A 217 0.50 16.05 15.91
N GLU A 218 0.06 16.63 14.80
CA GLU A 218 0.29 18.03 14.46
C GLU A 218 -0.61 19.00 15.23
N LYS A 219 -1.44 18.51 16.15
CA LYS A 219 -2.39 19.30 16.95
C LYS A 219 -3.38 20.08 16.08
N ARG A 220 -3.69 19.57 14.88
CA ARG A 220 -4.67 20.13 13.93
C ARG A 220 -6.08 19.63 14.30
N TRP A 221 -6.50 19.86 15.55
CA TRP A 221 -7.69 19.26 16.15
C TRP A 221 -8.99 19.52 15.37
N LYS A 222 -9.17 20.74 14.83
CA LYS A 222 -10.34 21.09 14.01
C LYS A 222 -10.40 20.32 12.70
N GLU A 223 -9.25 20.07 12.08
CA GLU A 223 -9.17 19.26 10.87
C GLU A 223 -9.32 17.77 11.18
N ALA A 224 -8.73 17.29 12.28
CA ALA A 224 -8.92 15.93 12.76
C ALA A 224 -10.41 15.63 13.03
N GLY A 225 -11.14 16.57 13.67
CA GLY A 225 -12.59 16.42 13.91
C GLY A 225 -13.41 16.38 12.63
N ARG A 226 -13.08 17.21 11.63
CA ARG A 226 -13.74 17.18 10.31
C ARG A 226 -13.42 15.91 9.53
N LEU A 227 -12.16 15.46 9.55
CA LEU A 227 -11.77 14.18 8.98
C LEU A 227 -12.52 13.01 9.60
N LEU A 228 -12.67 13.01 10.93
CA LEU A 228 -13.47 12.00 11.63
C LEU A 228 -14.93 12.01 11.15
N LEU A 229 -15.55 13.20 11.05
CA LEU A 229 -16.90 13.34 10.51
C LEU A 229 -17.01 12.81 9.08
N TYR A 230 -16.09 13.19 8.19
CA TYR A 230 -16.06 12.70 6.80
C TYR A 230 -15.87 11.20 6.74
N GLY A 231 -15.00 10.63 7.57
CA GLY A 231 -14.78 9.19 7.69
C GLY A 231 -16.04 8.46 8.14
N ILE A 232 -16.72 8.95 9.18
CA ILE A 232 -18.00 8.38 9.66
C ILE A 232 -19.03 8.40 8.54
N LEU A 233 -19.20 9.54 7.85
CA LEU A 233 -20.18 9.65 6.77
C LEU A 233 -19.86 8.69 5.62
N LEU A 234 -18.63 8.69 5.13
CA LEU A 234 -18.22 7.86 3.99
C LEU A 234 -18.08 6.38 4.32
N PHE A 235 -18.02 5.99 5.59
CA PHE A 235 -18.05 4.60 6.01
C PHE A 235 -19.48 4.10 6.27
N PHE A 236 -20.29 4.87 7.02
CA PHE A 236 -21.62 4.42 7.44
C PHE A 236 -22.73 4.68 6.42
N VAL A 237 -22.71 5.82 5.71
CA VAL A 237 -23.78 6.16 4.74
C VAL A 237 -23.88 5.15 3.60
N PRO A 238 -22.78 4.63 3.02
CA PRO A 238 -22.88 3.61 1.97
C PRO A 238 -23.60 2.33 2.40
N PHE A 239 -23.62 1.99 3.69
CA PHE A 239 -24.40 0.83 4.16
C PHE A 239 -25.89 0.97 3.87
N LEU A 240 -26.44 2.18 3.75
CA LEU A 240 -27.85 2.36 3.34
C LEU A 240 -28.17 1.70 1.98
N LEU A 241 -27.17 1.53 1.12
CA LEU A 241 -27.30 0.89 -0.19
C LEU A 241 -26.78 -0.56 -0.17
N THR A 242 -25.88 -0.91 0.76
CA THR A 242 -25.23 -2.23 0.82
C THR A 242 -25.77 -3.14 1.91
N GLY A 243 -27.10 -3.27 2.02
CA GLY A 243 -27.76 -4.17 2.98
C GLY A 243 -28.07 -3.56 4.36
N GLY A 244 -27.91 -2.24 4.53
CA GLY A 244 -28.29 -1.52 5.74
C GLY A 244 -27.57 -2.02 7.00
N ARG A 245 -28.36 -2.21 8.06
CA ARG A 245 -27.88 -2.73 9.35
C ARG A 245 -27.34 -4.15 9.24
N GLU A 246 -28.00 -5.01 8.49
CA GLU A 246 -27.59 -6.41 8.32
C GLU A 246 -26.27 -6.48 7.55
N GLY A 247 -26.15 -5.73 6.46
CA GLY A 247 -24.90 -5.58 5.71
C GLY A 247 -23.71 -5.14 6.58
N PHE A 248 -23.92 -4.19 7.51
CA PHE A 248 -22.89 -3.79 8.46
C PHE A 248 -22.43 -4.95 9.35
N PHE A 249 -23.35 -5.69 9.96
CA PHE A 249 -22.97 -6.82 10.82
C PHE A 249 -22.33 -7.97 10.02
N SER A 250 -22.80 -8.24 8.81
CA SER A 250 -22.18 -9.21 7.90
C SER A 250 -20.76 -8.81 7.54
N TYR A 251 -20.51 -7.53 7.23
CA TYR A 251 -19.16 -7.01 6.99
C TYR A 251 -18.24 -7.18 8.21
N ILE A 252 -18.71 -6.86 9.42
CA ILE A 252 -17.91 -7.04 10.64
C ILE A 252 -17.60 -8.51 10.89
N ARG A 253 -18.57 -9.41 10.72
CA ARG A 253 -18.33 -10.86 10.83
C ARG A 253 -17.28 -11.33 9.83
N LEU A 254 -17.40 -10.90 8.58
CA LEU A 254 -16.44 -11.21 7.52
C LEU A 254 -15.02 -10.76 7.89
N LEU A 255 -14.86 -9.54 8.43
CA LEU A 255 -13.57 -9.07 8.90
C LEU A 255 -13.03 -9.94 10.04
N LEU A 256 -13.86 -10.32 11.01
CA LEU A 256 -13.42 -11.18 12.11
C LEU A 256 -13.10 -12.60 11.64
N ASP A 257 -13.93 -13.20 10.78
CA ASP A 257 -13.75 -14.56 10.27
C ASP A 257 -12.54 -14.66 9.33
N SER A 258 -12.30 -13.63 8.50
CA SER A 258 -11.08 -13.52 7.69
C SER A 258 -9.81 -13.38 8.53
N HIS A 259 -9.91 -12.86 9.75
CA HIS A 259 -8.85 -12.93 10.76
C HIS A 259 -8.70 -14.32 11.39
N TYR A 260 -9.42 -15.35 10.95
CA TYR A 260 -9.32 -16.75 11.40
C TYR A 260 -9.17 -17.77 10.25
N HIS A 261 -9.23 -17.35 8.99
CA HIS A 261 -8.98 -18.25 7.86
C HIS A 261 -7.50 -18.67 7.79
N ALA A 262 -7.26 -19.97 7.95
CA ALA A 262 -5.94 -20.56 8.14
C ALA A 262 -4.95 -20.31 7.00
N ASP A 263 -5.43 -20.15 5.76
CA ASP A 263 -4.54 -19.98 4.60
C ASP A 263 -3.91 -18.58 4.55
N PHE A 264 -4.67 -17.53 4.89
CA PHE A 264 -4.15 -16.15 4.95
C PHE A 264 -3.20 -15.93 6.13
N MET A 265 -3.46 -16.61 7.26
CA MET A 265 -2.56 -16.59 8.42
C MET A 265 -1.18 -17.18 8.15
N ARG A 266 -1.04 -17.95 7.08
CA ARG A 266 0.21 -18.64 6.77
C ARG A 266 1.02 -17.87 5.73
N GLU A 267 0.71 -16.62 5.42
CA GLU A 267 1.51 -15.83 4.49
C GLU A 267 2.55 -14.94 5.18
N TRP A 268 3.68 -14.67 4.51
CA TRP A 268 4.79 -13.90 5.08
C TRP A 268 4.55 -12.38 5.08
N SER A 269 3.46 -11.95 4.45
CA SER A 269 3.08 -10.56 4.17
C SER A 269 2.38 -9.85 5.32
N SER A 270 2.05 -10.57 6.40
CA SER A 270 1.57 -9.98 7.66
C SER A 270 2.50 -10.34 8.82
N VAL A 271 2.54 -9.51 9.86
CA VAL A 271 3.38 -9.76 11.05
C VAL A 271 2.99 -11.08 11.72
N ARG A 272 1.68 -11.34 11.88
CA ARG A 272 1.18 -12.58 12.44
C ARG A 272 1.58 -13.79 11.60
N GLY A 273 1.44 -13.71 10.28
CA GLY A 273 1.81 -14.83 9.41
C GLY A 273 3.31 -15.07 9.29
N PHE A 274 4.12 -14.00 9.36
CA PHE A 274 5.57 -14.10 9.54
C PHE A 274 5.93 -14.87 10.82
N VAL A 275 5.35 -14.49 11.96
CA VAL A 275 5.58 -15.17 13.25
C VAL A 275 5.11 -16.62 13.17
N TYR A 276 3.92 -16.86 12.60
CA TYR A 276 3.39 -18.20 12.45
C TYR A 276 4.38 -19.11 11.71
N ARG A 277 4.85 -18.68 10.53
CA ARG A 277 5.81 -19.44 9.71
C ARG A 277 7.15 -19.63 10.41
N MET A 278 7.62 -18.63 11.14
CA MET A 278 8.90 -18.70 11.84
C MET A 278 8.89 -19.71 12.99
N LEU A 279 7.77 -19.82 13.72
CA LEU A 279 7.63 -20.68 14.88
C LEU A 279 7.13 -22.09 14.52
N SER A 280 6.20 -22.22 13.57
CA SER A 280 5.58 -23.50 13.21
C SER A 280 6.56 -24.54 12.68
N GLN A 281 7.67 -24.10 12.09
CA GLN A 281 8.71 -24.97 11.55
C GLN A 281 9.85 -25.26 12.54
N ARG A 282 9.88 -24.55 13.69
CA ARG A 282 11.07 -24.53 14.56
C ARG A 282 10.79 -24.90 16.02
N LEU A 283 9.53 -24.84 16.46
CA LEU A 283 9.15 -25.12 17.84
C LEU A 283 8.03 -26.16 17.90
N PRO A 284 8.02 -27.08 18.89
CA PRO A 284 6.96 -28.06 19.09
C PRO A 284 5.76 -27.43 19.80
N LEU A 285 5.20 -26.35 19.24
CA LEU A 285 4.02 -25.65 19.77
C LEU A 285 2.77 -26.05 18.97
N GLY A 286 1.63 -26.12 19.64
CA GLY A 286 0.35 -26.30 18.94
C GLY A 286 -0.04 -25.07 18.12
N GLU A 287 -0.82 -25.25 17.04
CA GLU A 287 -1.21 -24.16 16.13
C GLU A 287 -1.84 -22.97 16.88
N GLY A 288 -2.75 -23.23 17.83
CA GLY A 288 -3.38 -22.17 18.64
C GLY A 288 -2.45 -21.46 19.63
N GLN A 289 -1.28 -22.02 19.96
CA GLN A 289 -0.25 -21.31 20.73
C GLN A 289 0.56 -20.38 19.83
N ILE A 290 0.99 -20.88 18.67
CA ILE A 290 1.73 -20.11 17.67
C ILE A 290 0.91 -18.91 17.21
N ASP A 291 -0.38 -19.13 16.96
CA ASP A 291 -1.31 -18.10 16.54
C ASP A 291 -1.41 -16.96 17.56
N ARG A 292 -1.56 -17.30 18.85
CA ARG A 292 -1.55 -16.31 19.95
C ARG A 292 -0.23 -15.54 20.01
N CYS A 293 0.92 -16.18 19.77
CA CYS A 293 2.20 -15.47 19.68
C CYS A 293 2.20 -14.47 18.52
N GLY A 294 1.66 -14.86 17.37
CA GLY A 294 1.49 -13.97 16.22
C GLY A 294 0.59 -12.77 16.53
N MET A 295 -0.54 -13.00 17.22
CA MET A 295 -1.45 -11.94 17.68
C MET A 295 -0.78 -10.96 18.67
N VAL A 296 0.03 -11.45 19.59
CA VAL A 296 0.76 -10.57 20.51
C VAL A 296 1.76 -9.71 19.72
N MET A 297 2.47 -10.31 18.77
CA MET A 297 3.48 -9.60 17.98
C MET A 297 2.87 -8.58 17.00
N GLU A 298 1.75 -8.89 16.33
CA GLU A 298 1.08 -7.94 15.42
C GLU A 298 0.55 -6.71 16.18
N ASN A 299 0.02 -6.90 17.39
CA ASN A 299 -0.45 -5.81 18.24
C ASN A 299 0.71 -4.99 18.80
N PHE A 300 1.80 -5.64 19.21
CA PHE A 300 3.03 -4.94 19.59
C PHE A 300 3.58 -4.10 18.43
N PHE A 301 3.63 -4.66 17.22
CA PHE A 301 4.02 -3.96 16.01
C PHE A 301 3.13 -2.74 15.70
N LEU A 302 1.80 -2.86 15.86
CA LEU A 302 0.87 -1.75 15.70
C LEU A 302 1.15 -0.63 16.72
N LEU A 303 1.31 -0.99 18.00
CA LEU A 303 1.61 -0.01 19.06
C LEU A 303 2.96 0.68 18.83
N CYS A 304 3.99 -0.07 18.44
CA CYS A 304 5.30 0.49 18.07
C CYS A 304 5.18 1.46 16.88
N SER A 305 4.41 1.08 15.86
CA SER A 305 4.13 1.92 14.71
C SER A 305 3.46 3.22 15.12
N ILE A 306 2.36 3.16 15.90
CA ILE A 306 1.65 4.34 16.41
C ILE A 306 2.59 5.22 17.25
N ALA A 307 3.36 4.64 18.17
CA ALA A 307 4.33 5.39 18.98
C ALA A 307 5.40 6.07 18.11
N GLY A 308 5.89 5.37 17.08
CA GLY A 308 6.82 5.89 16.08
C GLY A 308 6.30 7.16 15.40
N VAL A 309 5.00 7.20 15.07
CA VAL A 309 4.36 8.41 14.53
C VAL A 309 4.59 9.60 15.44
N PHE A 310 4.47 9.46 16.76
CA PHE A 310 4.61 10.56 17.75
C PHE A 310 6.06 10.87 18.13
N VAL A 311 6.97 9.89 18.04
CA VAL A 311 8.38 10.08 18.38
C VAL A 311 9.19 10.69 17.23
N SER A 312 8.91 10.30 15.99
CA SER A 312 9.72 10.71 14.83
C SER A 312 9.64 12.19 14.50
N LYS A 313 10.80 12.81 14.25
CA LYS A 313 10.89 14.23 13.89
C LYS A 313 10.72 14.48 12.37
N LYS A 314 11.16 13.54 11.53
CA LYS A 314 11.11 13.68 10.07
C LYS A 314 9.74 13.30 9.51
N LYS A 315 9.18 14.11 8.61
CA LYS A 315 7.86 13.89 8.00
C LYS A 315 7.76 12.54 7.28
N TRP A 316 8.74 12.17 6.47
CA TRP A 316 8.73 10.89 5.76
C TRP A 316 8.74 9.69 6.70
N MET A 317 9.37 9.81 7.87
CA MET A 317 9.40 8.76 8.89
C MET A 317 8.04 8.65 9.59
N GLN A 318 7.37 9.77 9.87
CA GLN A 318 5.99 9.76 10.38
C GLN A 318 5.04 9.08 9.38
N VAL A 319 5.21 9.35 8.09
CA VAL A 319 4.47 8.66 7.02
C VAL A 319 4.83 7.18 7.02
N LEU A 320 6.11 6.81 7.14
CA LEU A 320 6.55 5.41 7.19
C LEU A 320 5.88 4.65 8.33
N TRP A 321 5.90 5.19 9.55
CA TRP A 321 5.28 4.56 10.71
C TRP A 321 3.78 4.35 10.58
N ILE A 322 3.06 5.24 9.90
CA ILE A 322 1.64 5.05 9.61
C ILE A 322 1.44 4.02 8.50
N THR A 323 2.30 4.02 7.48
CA THR A 323 2.22 3.08 6.37
C THR A 323 2.47 1.64 6.79
N MET A 324 3.38 1.40 7.75
CA MET A 324 3.75 0.06 8.21
C MET A 324 2.55 -0.81 8.62
N PRO A 325 1.64 -0.38 9.51
CA PRO A 325 0.44 -1.14 9.82
C PRO A 325 -0.55 -1.20 8.64
N VAL A 326 -0.62 -0.18 7.78
CA VAL A 326 -1.45 -0.24 6.56
C VAL A 326 -1.02 -1.40 5.65
N VAL A 327 0.27 -1.74 5.63
CA VAL A 327 0.80 -2.83 4.81
C VAL A 327 0.77 -4.17 5.54
N TYR A 328 1.27 -4.25 6.78
CA TYR A 328 1.64 -5.52 7.43
C TYR A 328 0.76 -5.93 8.62
N TYR A 329 -0.21 -5.11 9.03
CA TYR A 329 -1.02 -5.42 10.22
C TYR A 329 -2.08 -6.48 9.96
N MET A 330 -2.84 -6.37 8.87
CA MET A 330 -3.98 -7.27 8.64
C MET A 330 -3.48 -8.66 8.24
N PRO A 331 -3.99 -9.76 8.82
CA PRO A 331 -3.54 -11.11 8.46
C PRO A 331 -3.74 -11.46 6.99
N THR A 332 -4.79 -10.91 6.37
CA THR A 332 -5.09 -11.05 4.93
C THR A 332 -4.31 -10.07 4.04
N SER A 333 -3.38 -9.29 4.60
CA SER A 333 -2.53 -8.41 3.81
C SER A 333 -1.71 -9.20 2.81
N GLN A 334 -1.96 -8.96 1.54
CA GLN A 334 -1.20 -9.52 0.42
C GLN A 334 -0.04 -8.60 0.01
N VAL A 335 0.90 -9.14 -0.76
CA VAL A 335 2.13 -8.44 -1.21
C VAL A 335 1.89 -7.12 -1.93
N TYR A 336 0.78 -7.00 -2.66
CA TYR A 336 0.43 -5.78 -3.40
C TYR A 336 0.19 -4.58 -2.47
N ASN A 337 -0.08 -4.77 -1.17
CA ASN A 337 -0.22 -3.65 -0.24
C ASN A 337 1.11 -2.88 -0.08
N ALA A 338 2.25 -3.48 -0.42
CA ALA A 338 3.54 -2.81 -0.36
C ALA A 338 3.63 -1.56 -1.25
N VAL A 339 2.71 -1.35 -2.20
CA VAL A 339 2.61 -0.08 -2.95
C VAL A 339 2.47 1.13 -2.02
N TYR A 340 1.83 1.00 -0.85
CA TYR A 340 1.72 2.12 0.09
C TYR A 340 3.08 2.61 0.61
N LEU A 341 4.12 1.76 0.63
CA LEU A 341 5.49 2.16 0.99
C LEU A 341 6.11 3.15 -0.01
N CYS A 342 5.47 3.38 -1.15
CA CYS A 342 5.91 4.44 -2.06
C CYS A 342 5.62 5.83 -1.46
N LEU A 343 4.62 5.96 -0.58
CA LEU A 343 4.29 7.22 0.09
C LEU A 343 5.48 7.72 0.93
N PRO A 344 6.00 6.97 1.92
CA PRO A 344 7.18 7.42 2.66
C PRO A 344 8.42 7.56 1.76
N LEU A 345 8.58 6.72 0.72
CA LEU A 345 9.66 6.86 -0.24
C LEU A 345 9.63 8.22 -0.97
N LEU A 346 8.48 8.64 -1.51
CA LEU A 346 8.38 9.89 -2.25
C LEU A 346 8.69 11.09 -1.36
N PHE A 347 8.16 11.11 -0.13
CA PHE A 347 8.50 12.13 0.87
C PHE A 347 9.98 12.06 1.28
N PHE A 348 10.55 10.87 1.37
CA PHE A 348 11.97 10.66 1.66
C PHE A 348 12.84 11.18 0.51
N LEU A 349 12.48 10.93 -0.75
CA LEU A 349 13.19 11.41 -1.94
C LEU A 349 13.20 12.94 -2.03
N GLY A 350 12.07 13.58 -1.68
CA GLY A 350 11.91 15.04 -1.67
C GLY A 350 12.59 15.77 -0.51
N GLN A 351 13.33 15.07 0.36
CA GLN A 351 14.11 15.73 1.41
C GLN A 351 15.29 16.53 0.84
N LYS A 352 15.47 17.75 1.36
CA LYS A 352 16.58 18.64 0.98
C LYS A 352 17.94 18.15 1.48
N GLU A 353 17.96 17.61 2.70
CA GLU A 353 19.18 17.19 3.40
C GLU A 353 19.06 15.75 3.87
N ARG A 354 20.20 15.04 3.87
CA ARG A 354 20.30 13.62 4.23
C ARG A 354 21.50 13.35 5.12
N GLU A 355 21.26 12.58 6.17
CA GLU A 355 22.31 12.07 7.05
C GLU A 355 23.08 10.92 6.38
N ARG A 356 24.26 10.56 6.92
CA ARG A 356 25.05 9.43 6.38
C ARG A 356 24.32 8.09 6.51
N GLY A 357 23.68 7.83 7.65
CA GLY A 357 22.91 6.60 7.88
C GLY A 357 21.71 6.43 6.94
N GLU A 358 21.18 7.53 6.39
CA GLU A 358 20.01 7.47 5.51
C GLU A 358 20.30 6.86 4.12
N VAL A 359 21.56 6.57 3.78
CA VAL A 359 21.91 5.79 2.60
C VAL A 359 21.33 4.37 2.67
N VAL A 360 21.21 3.80 3.86
CA VAL A 360 20.62 2.47 4.04
C VAL A 360 19.16 2.46 3.60
N TYR A 361 18.37 3.50 3.92
CA TYR A 361 17.00 3.62 3.43
C TYR A 361 16.92 3.73 1.90
N LEU A 362 17.87 4.42 1.25
CA LEU A 362 17.91 4.49 -0.22
C LEU A 362 18.15 3.12 -0.85
N ILE A 363 19.02 2.31 -0.24
CA ILE A 363 19.29 0.94 -0.68
C ILE A 363 18.05 0.06 -0.44
N LEU A 364 17.50 0.07 0.77
CA LEU A 364 16.32 -0.74 1.12
C LEU A 364 15.11 -0.39 0.26
N PHE A 365 14.80 0.90 0.07
CA PHE A 365 13.73 1.31 -0.84
C PHE A 365 14.04 0.97 -2.30
N GLY A 366 15.29 1.11 -2.74
CA GLY A 366 15.70 0.76 -4.11
C GLY A 366 15.53 -0.73 -4.39
N LEU A 367 15.87 -1.59 -3.43
CA LEU A 367 15.65 -3.03 -3.51
C LEU A 367 14.16 -3.39 -3.41
N LEU A 368 13.40 -2.71 -2.54
CA LEU A 368 11.98 -2.99 -2.33
C LEU A 368 11.16 -2.67 -3.57
N PHE A 369 11.48 -1.56 -4.24
CA PHE A 369 10.89 -1.14 -5.50
C PHE A 369 11.72 -1.57 -6.72
N ALA A 370 12.41 -2.70 -6.63
CA ALA A 370 13.04 -3.36 -7.77
C ALA A 370 12.26 -4.61 -8.20
N LEU A 371 12.63 -5.14 -9.37
CA LEU A 371 12.34 -6.52 -9.75
C LEU A 371 13.46 -7.42 -9.22
N PRO A 372 13.17 -8.40 -8.36
CA PRO A 372 14.20 -9.31 -7.89
C PRO A 372 14.68 -10.19 -9.05
N ALA A 373 16.00 -10.31 -9.24
CA ALA A 373 16.54 -11.10 -10.34
C ALA A 373 16.33 -12.61 -10.18
N TRP A 374 16.07 -13.10 -8.95
CA TRP A 374 15.93 -14.51 -8.62
C TRP A 374 14.55 -14.76 -8.00
N GLY A 375 13.75 -15.67 -8.56
CA GLY A 375 12.43 -15.96 -7.99
C GLY A 375 11.76 -17.23 -8.50
N SER A 376 11.62 -18.24 -7.64
CA SER A 376 10.45 -19.13 -7.67
C SER A 376 9.26 -18.40 -7.03
N ALA A 377 8.04 -18.86 -7.28
CA ALA A 377 6.77 -18.27 -6.81
C ALA A 377 6.71 -17.88 -5.31
N GLY A 378 7.51 -18.51 -4.43
CA GLY A 378 7.61 -18.13 -3.01
C GLY A 378 8.54 -16.96 -2.70
N ASN A 379 9.47 -16.60 -3.59
CA ASN A 379 10.54 -15.65 -3.30
C ASN A 379 10.08 -14.18 -3.33
N LEU A 380 9.02 -13.84 -4.07
CA LEU A 380 8.59 -12.45 -4.21
C LEU A 380 7.99 -11.89 -2.91
N ILE A 381 7.14 -12.68 -2.25
CA ILE A 381 6.58 -12.32 -0.94
C ILE A 381 7.67 -12.19 0.12
N HIS A 382 8.67 -13.08 0.12
CA HIS A 382 9.81 -13.00 1.03
C HIS A 382 10.65 -11.75 0.76
N TRP A 383 10.89 -11.41 -0.50
CA TRP A 383 11.66 -10.24 -0.89
C TRP A 383 10.99 -8.94 -0.42
N ILE A 384 9.73 -8.73 -0.83
CA ILE A 384 8.98 -7.51 -0.52
C ILE A 384 8.78 -7.38 0.99
N SER A 385 8.28 -8.44 1.64
CA SER A 385 7.96 -8.40 3.07
C SER A 385 9.23 -8.33 3.91
N GLY A 386 10.28 -9.08 3.55
CA GLY A 386 11.57 -9.05 4.23
C GLY A 386 12.20 -7.66 4.21
N LEU A 387 12.22 -7.00 3.04
CA LEU A 387 12.71 -5.62 2.93
C LEU A 387 11.85 -4.63 3.70
N GLY A 388 10.52 -4.82 3.73
CA GLY A 388 9.60 -4.05 4.56
C GLY A 388 9.87 -4.18 6.06
N TYR A 389 10.08 -5.40 6.55
CA TYR A 389 10.45 -5.65 7.94
C TYR A 389 11.83 -5.10 8.28
N LEU A 390 12.81 -5.17 7.37
CA LEU A 390 14.11 -4.54 7.55
C LEU A 390 14.01 -3.01 7.62
N LEU A 391 13.16 -2.38 6.78
CA LEU A 391 12.86 -0.96 6.87
C LEU A 391 12.29 -0.59 8.24
N PHE A 392 11.33 -1.38 8.74
CA PHE A 392 10.74 -1.19 10.07
C PHE A 392 11.78 -1.31 11.18
N LEU A 393 12.56 -2.40 11.21
CA LEU A 393 13.58 -2.64 12.23
C LEU A 393 14.66 -1.55 12.21
N TYR A 394 15.09 -1.12 11.02
CA TYR A 394 16.07 -0.05 10.90
C TYR A 394 15.50 1.31 11.38
N ALA A 395 14.20 1.56 11.17
CA ALA A 395 13.51 2.73 11.73
C ALA A 395 13.45 2.68 13.27
N VAL A 396 13.11 1.54 13.86
CA VAL A 396 13.13 1.35 15.33
C VAL A 396 14.52 1.64 15.90
N LEU A 397 15.56 1.03 15.32
CA LEU A 397 16.95 1.22 15.77
C LEU A 397 17.39 2.68 15.62
N GLY A 398 17.06 3.32 14.49
CA GLY A 398 17.39 4.72 14.25
C GLY A 398 16.76 5.66 15.28
N GLU A 399 15.49 5.45 15.62
CA GLU A 399 14.78 6.25 16.62
C GLU A 399 15.29 5.99 18.05
N ALA A 400 15.60 4.73 18.39
CA ALA A 400 16.19 4.37 19.68
C ALA A 400 17.57 5.02 19.88
N VAL A 401 18.45 4.92 18.88
CA VAL A 401 19.79 5.55 18.93
C VAL A 401 19.68 7.07 19.05
N ARG A 402 18.74 7.69 18.32
CA ARG A 402 18.49 9.14 18.40
C ARG A 402 18.05 9.54 19.81
N TRP A 403 17.10 8.81 20.39
CA TRP A 403 16.59 9.07 21.74
C TRP A 403 17.68 8.96 22.82
N ILE A 404 18.52 7.92 22.76
CA ILE A 404 19.65 7.74 23.70
C ILE A 404 20.62 8.92 23.61
N LYS A 405 20.95 9.37 22.39
CA LYS A 405 21.83 10.53 22.17
C LYS A 405 21.21 11.83 22.69
N GLU A 406 19.90 12.01 22.53
CA GLU A 406 19.20 13.18 23.04
C GLU A 406 19.18 13.23 24.57
N ARG A 407 18.98 12.08 25.25
CA ARG A 407 19.06 12.00 26.72
C ARG A 407 20.45 12.30 27.26
N ARG A 408 21.50 11.68 26.71
CA ARG A 408 22.89 11.95 27.16
C ARG A 408 23.25 13.44 27.09
N ARG A 409 22.80 14.13 26.03
CA ARG A 409 23.01 15.58 25.88
C ARG A 409 22.22 16.43 26.86
N GLN A 410 21.13 15.91 27.42
CA GLN A 410 20.37 16.59 28.48
C GLN A 410 21.03 16.36 29.84
N ASP A 411 21.59 15.17 30.09
CA ASP A 411 22.31 14.87 31.33
C ASP A 411 23.67 15.58 31.43
N GLU A 412 24.26 15.95 30.28
CA GLU A 412 25.51 16.72 30.17
C GLU A 412 25.31 18.26 30.25
N ARG A 413 24.06 18.76 30.34
CA ARG A 413 23.71 20.19 30.43
C ARG A 413 23.13 20.51 31.79
#